data_AF-A0A1I4K227-F1
#
_entry.id   AF-A0A1I4K227-F1
#
_cell.length_a   1.000
_cell.length_b   1.000
_cell.length_c   1.000
_cell.angle_alpha   90.00
_cell.angle_beta   90.00
_cell.angle_gamma   90.00
#
_symmetry.space_group_name_H-M   'P 1'
#
loop_
_entity.id
_entity.type
_entity.pdbx_description
1 polymer ?
#
loop_
_entity_poly.entity_id
_entity_poly.type
_entity_poly.pdbx_seq_one_letter_code
_entity_poly.pdbx_strand_id
1 'polypeptide(L)'
;MPPSSSVAGASPASRGRSGSSPAWPRPGSPDRALVVTAVDAATGEFRPLDRSSGVPLLQAVAASCAVPGIYPPITIEGRRYVDGGMRSTANADLAEGCARVVVLAPIPRGVGPMASVDAQVTGMVARVAVVAPDAGSRQAIGRNVLDPAARAGAARAGRAEAGAVAEQVAEVWSG
;
A
#
# COMPACT_ATOMS: atom_id res chain seq x y z
N MET A 1 47.13 -1.53 13.65
CA MET A 1 45.77 -1.72 13.12
C MET A 1 45.24 -3.05 13.66
N PRO A 2 44.24 -3.07 14.56
CA PRO A 2 43.58 -4.32 14.94
C PRO A 2 42.50 -4.69 13.90
N PRO A 3 42.15 -5.99 13.74
CA PRO A 3 41.17 -6.44 12.76
C PRO A 3 39.73 -6.15 13.21
N SER A 4 38.90 -5.75 12.25
CA SER A 4 37.47 -5.45 12.42
C SER A 4 36.66 -6.70 12.77
N SER A 5 35.98 -6.67 13.92
CA SER A 5 34.98 -7.65 14.31
C SER A 5 33.64 -7.34 13.62
N SER A 6 33.18 -8.27 12.79
CA SER A 6 31.84 -8.26 12.18
C SER A 6 30.78 -8.50 13.27
N VAL A 7 29.99 -7.47 13.58
CA VAL A 7 28.80 -7.60 14.42
C VAL A 7 27.66 -8.09 13.53
N ALA A 8 27.37 -9.39 13.59
CA ALA A 8 26.18 -9.96 12.98
C ALA A 8 24.93 -9.38 13.67
N GLY A 9 24.23 -8.47 12.99
CA GLY A 9 22.95 -7.95 13.43
C GLY A 9 21.92 -9.06 13.47
N ALA A 10 21.49 -9.46 14.66
CA ALA A 10 20.40 -10.40 14.84
C ALA A 10 19.11 -9.84 14.21
N SER A 11 18.55 -10.57 13.24
CA SER A 11 17.26 -10.26 12.62
C SER A 11 16.15 -10.35 13.68
N PRO A 12 15.26 -9.34 13.80
CA PRO A 12 14.13 -9.39 14.73
C PRO A 12 13.03 -10.27 14.16
N ALA A 13 13.30 -11.56 14.01
CA ALA A 13 12.38 -12.57 13.51
C ALA A 13 12.34 -13.78 14.45
N SER A 14 12.11 -13.54 15.75
CA SER A 14 11.78 -14.61 16.70
C SER A 14 11.00 -14.09 17.90
N ARG A 15 9.81 -13.53 17.66
CA ARG A 15 8.75 -13.54 18.67
C ARG A 15 7.53 -14.22 18.07
N GLY A 16 7.42 -15.52 18.35
CA GLY A 16 6.31 -16.36 17.95
C GLY A 16 4.99 -15.78 18.43
N ARG A 17 4.16 -15.37 17.49
CA ARG A 17 2.71 -15.31 17.67
C ARG A 17 2.16 -16.55 16.98
N SER A 18 1.56 -17.44 17.75
CA SER A 18 0.77 -18.59 17.27
C SER A 18 -0.56 -18.11 16.66
N GLY A 19 -0.49 -17.19 15.70
CA GLY A 19 -1.63 -16.78 14.88
C GLY A 19 -1.51 -17.44 13.52
N SER A 20 -2.61 -17.95 12.98
CA SER A 20 -2.67 -18.40 11.58
C SER A 20 -2.10 -17.32 10.67
N SER A 21 -1.18 -17.68 9.77
CA SER A 21 -0.68 -16.76 8.75
C SER A 21 -1.86 -16.15 7.98
N PRO A 22 -1.82 -14.85 7.65
CA PRO A 22 -2.91 -14.23 6.90
C PRO A 22 -3.07 -14.95 5.55
N ALA A 23 -4.32 -15.29 5.24
CA ALA A 23 -4.69 -16.00 4.01
C ALA A 23 -5.48 -15.07 3.09
N TRP A 24 -5.42 -15.36 1.79
CA TRP A 24 -6.25 -14.67 0.80
C TRP A 24 -7.75 -14.79 1.13
N PRO A 25 -8.57 -13.79 0.78
CA PRO A 25 -10.03 -13.90 0.87
C PRO A 25 -10.55 -15.16 0.15
N ARG A 26 -11.57 -15.81 0.74
CA ARG A 26 -12.08 -17.10 0.23
C ARG A 26 -12.87 -16.95 -1.08
N PRO A 27 -12.79 -17.93 -2.01
CA PRO A 27 -13.63 -17.96 -3.20
C PRO A 27 -15.12 -18.04 -2.81
N GLY A 28 -15.98 -17.27 -3.48
CA GLY A 28 -17.43 -17.27 -3.24
C GLY A 28 -17.91 -16.38 -2.10
N SER A 29 -17.02 -15.71 -1.36
CA SER A 29 -17.40 -14.53 -0.60
C SER A 29 -17.70 -13.41 -1.61
N PRO A 30 -18.93 -12.84 -1.66
CA PRO A 30 -19.22 -11.68 -2.50
C PRO A 30 -18.31 -10.49 -2.15
N ASP A 31 -17.73 -10.50 -0.95
CA ASP A 31 -16.75 -9.54 -0.48
C ASP A 31 -15.31 -9.91 -0.86
N ARG A 32 -14.90 -9.35 -2.01
CA ARG A 32 -13.62 -8.67 -2.30
C ARG A 32 -12.49 -9.50 -2.92
N ALA A 33 -12.37 -9.35 -4.25
CA ALA A 33 -11.10 -9.52 -4.93
C ALA A 33 -10.06 -8.59 -4.28
N LEU A 34 -8.90 -9.14 -3.92
CA LEU A 34 -7.76 -8.40 -3.37
C LEU A 34 -6.60 -8.54 -4.34
N VAL A 35 -6.07 -7.41 -4.77
CA VAL A 35 -4.82 -7.33 -5.54
C VAL A 35 -3.80 -6.61 -4.66
N VAL A 36 -2.63 -7.21 -4.53
CA VAL A 36 -1.46 -6.66 -3.84
C VAL A 36 -0.42 -6.33 -4.91
N THR A 37 0.19 -5.15 -4.83
CA THR A 37 1.03 -4.63 -5.90
C THR A 37 2.51 -4.79 -5.58
N ALA A 38 3.31 -5.22 -6.55
CA ALA A 38 4.76 -5.24 -6.45
C ALA A 38 5.40 -4.82 -7.77
N VAL A 39 6.68 -4.46 -7.73
CA VAL A 39 7.50 -4.16 -8.92
C VAL A 39 8.72 -5.07 -8.93
N ASP A 40 9.01 -5.71 -10.06
CA ASP A 40 10.26 -6.46 -10.24
C ASP A 40 11.44 -5.50 -10.18
N ALA A 41 12.33 -5.71 -9.21
CA ALA A 41 13.39 -4.76 -8.90
C ALA A 41 14.49 -4.68 -9.98
N ALA A 42 14.60 -5.70 -10.85
CA ALA A 42 15.60 -5.74 -11.89
C ALA A 42 15.11 -5.10 -13.19
N THR A 43 13.83 -5.28 -13.51
CA THR A 43 13.24 -4.88 -14.80
C THR A 43 12.35 -3.64 -14.70
N GLY A 44 11.83 -3.33 -13.50
CA GLY A 44 10.80 -2.31 -13.32
C GLY A 44 9.40 -2.78 -13.72
N GLU A 45 9.23 -4.04 -14.12
CA GLU A 45 7.91 -4.58 -14.52
C GLU A 45 6.94 -4.63 -13.33
N PHE A 46 5.71 -4.22 -13.58
CA PHE A 46 4.64 -4.26 -12.59
C PHE A 46 4.10 -5.69 -12.44
N ARG A 47 3.95 -6.13 -11.19
CA ARG A 47 3.40 -7.44 -10.83
C ARG A 47 2.22 -7.28 -9.88
N PRO A 48 0.97 -7.31 -10.37
CA PRO A 48 -0.19 -7.51 -9.51
C PRO A 48 -0.21 -8.96 -9.00
N LEU A 49 -0.47 -9.12 -7.71
CA LEU A 49 -0.53 -10.41 -7.01
C LEU A 49 -1.92 -10.58 -6.39
N ASP A 50 -2.51 -11.73 -6.65
CA ASP A 50 -3.82 -12.11 -6.13
C ASP A 50 -3.82 -13.56 -5.64
N ARG A 51 -5.00 -14.06 -5.27
CA ARG A 51 -5.18 -15.45 -4.81
C ARG A 51 -4.72 -16.51 -5.82
N SER A 52 -4.73 -16.19 -7.12
CA SER A 52 -4.39 -17.11 -8.21
C SER A 52 -2.90 -17.12 -8.52
N SER A 53 -2.14 -16.16 -7.98
CA SER A 53 -0.72 -15.98 -8.24
C SER A 53 0.17 -17.06 -7.61
N GLY A 54 -0.36 -17.95 -6.78
CA GLY A 54 0.41 -18.98 -6.08
C GLY A 54 1.32 -18.45 -4.95
N VAL A 55 1.30 -17.14 -4.69
CA VAL A 55 2.11 -16.48 -3.66
C VAL A 55 1.34 -16.39 -2.35
N PRO A 56 1.91 -16.77 -1.19
CA PRO A 56 1.29 -16.54 0.11
C PRO A 56 1.01 -15.05 0.35
N LEU A 57 -0.18 -14.71 0.86
CA LEU A 57 -0.58 -13.31 1.08
C LEU A 57 0.45 -12.52 1.90
N LEU A 58 0.99 -13.11 2.97
CA LEU A 58 2.03 -12.47 3.78
C LEU A 58 3.27 -12.08 2.96
N GLN A 59 3.68 -12.94 2.03
CA GLN A 59 4.84 -12.70 1.16
C GLN A 59 4.53 -11.65 0.10
N ALA A 60 3.32 -11.66 -0.48
CA ALA A 60 2.86 -10.62 -1.39
C ALA A 60 2.82 -9.25 -0.71
N VAL A 61 2.27 -9.16 0.50
CA VAL A 61 2.24 -7.92 1.29
C VAL A 61 3.65 -7.48 1.67
N ALA A 62 4.52 -8.41 2.08
CA ALA A 62 5.91 -8.08 2.36
C ALA A 62 6.62 -7.47 1.14
N ALA A 63 6.41 -8.02 -0.06
CA ALA A 63 6.94 -7.45 -1.30
C ALA A 63 6.36 -6.06 -1.57
N SER A 64 5.05 -5.89 -1.39
CA SER A 64 4.36 -4.61 -1.56
C SER A 64 4.80 -3.54 -0.56
N CYS A 65 5.39 -3.89 0.58
CA CYS A 65 5.90 -2.94 1.57
C CYS A 65 7.43 -2.77 1.54
N ALA A 66 8.11 -3.42 0.59
CA ALA A 66 9.58 -3.38 0.49
C ALA A 66 10.06 -2.09 -0.18
N VAL A 67 9.91 -0.96 0.53
CA VAL A 67 10.33 0.37 0.05
C VAL A 67 11.85 0.40 -0.17
N PRO A 68 12.33 0.69 -1.40
CA PRO A 68 13.76 0.78 -1.69
C PRO A 68 14.49 1.76 -0.77
N GLY A 69 15.66 1.35 -0.27
CA GLY A 69 16.47 2.13 0.68
C GLY A 69 16.03 2.04 2.14
N ILE A 70 14.84 1.47 2.42
CA ILE A 70 14.34 1.26 3.78
C ILE A 70 14.30 -0.23 4.13
N TYR A 71 13.75 -1.05 3.24
CA TYR A 71 13.59 -2.49 3.43
C TYR A 71 14.20 -3.27 2.27
N PRO A 72 14.75 -4.48 2.52
CA PRO A 72 15.31 -5.31 1.46
C PRO A 72 14.20 -5.80 0.51
N PRO A 73 14.48 -5.97 -0.78
CA PRO A 73 13.55 -6.61 -1.71
C PRO A 73 13.17 -8.02 -1.27
N ILE A 74 11.93 -8.42 -1.55
CA ILE A 74 11.41 -9.76 -1.22
C ILE A 74 11.57 -10.68 -2.42
N THR A 75 12.10 -11.88 -2.18
CA THR A 75 12.23 -12.91 -3.22
C THR A 75 10.93 -13.69 -3.35
N ILE A 76 10.36 -13.73 -4.55
CA ILE A 76 9.23 -14.58 -4.94
C ILE A 76 9.65 -15.33 -6.21
N GLU A 77 9.64 -16.66 -6.17
CA GLU A 77 9.95 -17.51 -7.34
C GLU A 77 11.30 -17.16 -8.01
N GLY A 78 12.31 -16.87 -7.19
CA GLY A 78 13.67 -16.53 -7.67
C GLY A 78 13.84 -15.09 -8.18
N ARG A 79 12.79 -14.27 -8.22
CA ARG A 79 12.84 -12.85 -8.60
C ARG A 79 12.71 -11.96 -7.38
N ARG A 80 13.33 -10.77 -7.42
CA ARG A 80 13.31 -9.80 -6.31
C ARG A 80 12.30 -8.70 -6.59
N TYR A 81 11.44 -8.44 -5.62
CA TYR A 81 10.35 -7.47 -5.72
C TYR A 81 10.47 -6.37 -4.67
N VAL A 82 10.09 -5.17 -5.08
CA VAL A 82 10.00 -3.96 -4.23
C VAL A 82 8.56 -3.43 -4.22
N ASP A 83 8.35 -2.43 -3.37
CA ASP A 83 7.08 -1.75 -3.16
C ASP A 83 6.39 -1.34 -4.48
N GLY A 84 5.11 -1.71 -4.64
CA GLY A 84 4.31 -1.37 -5.81
C GLY A 84 4.05 0.13 -5.98
N GLY A 85 4.14 0.88 -4.89
CA GLY A 85 4.11 2.33 -4.83
C GLY A 85 5.23 3.02 -5.61
N MET A 86 6.30 2.29 -5.99
CA MET A 86 7.38 2.83 -6.84
C MET A 86 6.95 3.06 -8.28
N ARG A 87 5.86 2.43 -8.72
CA ARG A 87 5.22 2.65 -10.02
C ARG A 87 4.18 3.76 -9.95
N SER A 88 3.32 3.70 -8.93
CA SER A 88 2.15 4.56 -8.80
C SER A 88 1.73 4.68 -7.35
N THR A 89 1.43 5.90 -6.91
CA THR A 89 1.03 6.20 -5.52
C THR A 89 -0.32 5.60 -5.12
N ALA A 90 -1.17 5.26 -6.09
CA ALA A 90 -2.51 4.70 -5.83
C ALA A 90 -2.87 3.48 -6.70
N ASN A 91 -2.15 3.22 -7.80
CA ASN A 91 -2.45 2.15 -8.76
C ASN A 91 -3.93 2.17 -9.23
N ALA A 92 -4.49 3.37 -9.44
CA ALA A 92 -5.92 3.56 -9.72
C ALA A 92 -6.39 2.87 -11.02
N ASP A 93 -5.46 2.65 -11.96
CA ASP A 93 -5.68 1.91 -13.19
C ASP A 93 -6.12 0.44 -12.96
N LEU A 94 -5.76 -0.17 -11.82
CA LEU A 94 -6.24 -1.51 -11.46
C LEU A 94 -7.77 -1.58 -11.24
N ALA A 95 -8.41 -0.43 -11.07
CA ALA A 95 -9.86 -0.31 -10.93
C ALA A 95 -10.56 0.05 -12.25
N GLU A 96 -9.86 0.02 -13.39
CA GLU A 96 -10.50 0.14 -14.70
C GLU A 96 -11.61 -0.91 -14.87
N GLY A 97 -12.72 -0.49 -15.50
CA GLY A 97 -13.92 -1.31 -15.63
C GLY A 97 -14.85 -1.30 -14.41
N CYS A 98 -14.42 -0.75 -13.26
CA CYS A 98 -15.34 -0.48 -12.15
C CYS A 98 -16.21 0.74 -12.47
N ALA A 99 -17.51 0.67 -12.12
CA ALA A 99 -18.41 1.82 -12.28
C ALA A 99 -18.18 2.91 -11.21
N ARG A 100 -17.66 2.51 -10.04
CA ARG A 100 -17.44 3.35 -8.86
C ARG A 100 -16.12 2.99 -8.22
N VAL A 101 -15.32 4.00 -7.87
CA VAL A 101 -13.98 3.82 -7.30
C VAL A 101 -13.80 4.79 -6.14
N VAL A 102 -13.26 4.28 -5.03
CA VAL A 102 -12.83 5.10 -3.89
C VAL A 102 -11.33 4.91 -3.73
N VAL A 103 -10.57 6.00 -3.81
CA VAL A 103 -9.12 5.98 -3.67
C VAL A 103 -8.75 6.58 -2.32
N LEU A 104 -8.17 5.78 -1.42
CA LEU A 104 -7.62 6.27 -0.15
C LEU A 104 -6.15 6.65 -0.36
N ALA A 105 -5.86 7.95 -0.37
CA ALA A 105 -4.57 8.50 -0.76
C ALA A 105 -3.94 9.34 0.38
N PRO A 106 -3.25 8.72 1.35
CA PRO A 106 -2.50 9.44 2.38
C PRO A 106 -1.36 10.28 1.80
N ILE A 107 -0.88 9.93 0.60
CA ILE A 107 0.10 10.68 -0.18
C ILE A 107 -0.50 10.92 -1.58
N PRO A 108 -1.35 11.94 -1.76
CA PRO A 108 -2.08 12.16 -3.02
C PRO A 108 -1.20 12.77 -4.12
N ARG A 109 -0.05 13.35 -3.74
CA ARG A 109 0.89 13.93 -4.69
C ARG A 109 1.83 12.87 -5.23
N GLY A 110 2.17 12.99 -6.52
CA GLY A 110 3.24 12.22 -7.12
C GLY A 110 4.61 12.58 -6.55
N VAL A 111 5.55 11.63 -6.58
CA VAL A 111 6.95 11.85 -6.24
C VAL A 111 7.80 11.62 -7.49
N GLY A 112 8.63 12.59 -7.85
CA GLY A 112 9.43 12.52 -9.07
C GLY A 112 8.56 12.38 -10.33
N PRO A 113 8.77 11.36 -11.18
CA PRO A 113 8.02 11.17 -12.42
C PRO A 113 6.62 10.57 -12.22
N MET A 114 6.24 10.18 -10.99
CA MET A 114 4.93 9.58 -10.74
C MET A 114 3.82 10.62 -10.83
N ALA A 115 2.70 10.24 -11.47
CA ALA A 115 1.50 11.06 -11.54
C ALA A 115 0.84 11.23 -10.16
N SER A 116 0.23 12.39 -9.90
CA SER A 116 -0.65 12.56 -8.75
C SER A 116 -1.87 11.65 -8.84
N VAL A 117 -2.53 11.40 -7.71
CA VAL A 117 -3.76 10.61 -7.68
C VAL A 117 -4.85 11.26 -8.55
N ASP A 118 -4.99 12.59 -8.48
CA ASP A 118 -5.93 13.33 -9.34
C ASP A 118 -5.67 13.08 -10.83
N ALA A 119 -4.40 13.11 -11.24
CA ALA A 119 -4.03 12.84 -12.64
C ALA A 119 -4.32 11.39 -13.04
N GLN A 120 -4.12 10.42 -12.13
CA GLN A 120 -4.45 9.02 -12.39
C GLN A 120 -5.95 8.79 -12.60
N VAL A 121 -6.81 9.54 -11.90
CA VAL A 121 -8.27 9.32 -11.95
C VAL A 121 -8.99 10.20 -12.99
N THR A 122 -8.36 11.26 -13.49
CA THR A 122 -8.97 12.23 -14.43
C THR A 122 -9.49 11.59 -15.74
N GLY A 123 -8.88 10.47 -16.17
CA GLY A 123 -9.27 9.74 -17.39
C GLY A 123 -10.23 8.57 -17.15
N MET A 124 -10.62 8.30 -15.91
CA MET A 124 -11.45 7.14 -15.60
C MET A 124 -12.91 7.38 -15.99
N VAL A 125 -13.55 6.36 -16.58
CA VAL A 125 -15.00 6.37 -16.84
C VAL A 125 -15.80 6.23 -15.53
N ALA A 126 -15.18 5.67 -14.49
CA ALA A 126 -15.78 5.46 -13.19
C ALA A 126 -16.18 6.77 -12.50
N ARG A 127 -17.17 6.70 -11.61
CA ARG A 127 -17.36 7.73 -10.59
C ARG A 127 -16.31 7.55 -9.50
N VAL A 128 -15.49 8.57 -9.26
CA VAL A 128 -14.35 8.46 -8.35
C VAL A 128 -14.47 9.41 -7.17
N ALA A 129 -14.27 8.89 -5.96
CA ALA A 129 -14.00 9.69 -4.77
C ALA A 129 -12.52 9.52 -4.37
N VAL A 130 -11.76 10.61 -4.35
CA VAL A 130 -10.40 10.64 -3.80
C VAL A 130 -10.47 11.13 -2.36
N VAL A 131 -10.02 10.29 -1.43
CA VAL A 131 -9.92 10.61 0.00
C VAL A 131 -8.47 10.90 0.32
N ALA A 132 -8.17 12.17 0.58
CA ALA A 132 -6.86 12.64 1.00
C ALA A 132 -6.96 13.26 2.39
N PRO A 133 -5.90 13.18 3.22
CA PRO A 133 -5.94 13.71 4.58
C PRO A 133 -6.09 15.22 4.60
N ASP A 134 -6.97 15.72 5.47
CA ASP A 134 -7.11 17.14 5.76
C ASP A 134 -5.82 17.76 6.39
N ALA A 135 -5.87 19.05 6.78
CA ALA A 135 -4.74 19.71 7.40
C ALA A 135 -4.31 19.07 8.75
N GLY A 136 -5.28 18.65 9.58
CA GLY A 136 -5.03 18.05 10.89
C GLY A 136 -4.46 16.64 10.76
N SER A 137 -5.04 15.81 9.90
CA SER A 137 -4.55 14.48 9.55
C SER A 137 -3.14 14.54 8.95
N ARG A 138 -2.85 15.50 8.06
CA ARG A 138 -1.49 15.70 7.53
C ARG A 138 -0.49 16.09 8.61
N GLN A 139 -0.88 16.96 9.56
CA GLN A 139 -0.02 17.31 10.68
C GLN A 139 0.26 16.09 11.57
N ALA A 140 -0.76 15.26 11.81
CA ALA A 140 -0.63 14.03 12.61
C ALA A 140 0.22 12.94 11.93
N ILE A 141 0.20 12.85 10.60
CA ILE A 141 1.09 11.99 9.81
C ILE A 141 2.54 12.51 9.90
N GLY A 142 2.72 13.82 9.85
CA GLY A 142 4.04 14.45 9.94
C GLY A 142 4.86 14.34 8.65
N ARG A 143 6.13 14.77 8.73
CA ARG A 143 7.05 14.80 7.57
C ARG A 143 7.74 13.46 7.32
N ASN A 144 7.95 12.67 8.37
CA ASN A 144 8.48 11.31 8.26
C ASN A 144 7.31 10.32 8.31
N VAL A 145 6.81 9.93 7.14
CA VAL A 145 5.66 9.02 7.02
C VAL A 145 5.93 7.60 7.56
N LEU A 146 7.19 7.27 7.84
CA LEU A 146 7.61 6.00 8.42
C LEU A 146 7.88 6.09 9.94
N ASP A 147 7.63 7.23 10.57
CA ASP A 147 7.83 7.40 12.02
C ASP A 147 6.81 6.54 12.81
N PRO A 148 7.27 5.53 13.58
CA PRO A 148 6.39 4.72 14.40
C PRO A 148 5.61 5.53 15.45
N ALA A 149 6.15 6.65 15.93
CA ALA A 149 5.51 7.51 16.93
C ALA A 149 4.26 8.22 16.37
N ALA A 150 4.25 8.52 15.06
CA ALA A 150 3.13 9.19 14.39
C ALA A 150 1.91 8.26 14.20
N ARG A 151 2.10 6.93 14.17
CA ARG A 151 1.06 5.93 13.84
C ARG A 151 -0.25 6.10 14.61
N ALA A 152 -0.15 6.24 15.93
CA ALA A 152 -1.35 6.34 16.78
C ALA A 152 -2.07 7.67 16.61
N GLY A 153 -1.33 8.76 16.41
CA GLY A 153 -1.87 10.09 16.12
C GLY A 153 -2.60 10.12 14.79
N ALA A 154 -1.94 9.68 13.72
CA ALA A 154 -2.51 9.59 12.38
C ALA A 154 -3.80 8.74 12.35
N ALA A 155 -3.81 7.58 13.01
CA ALA A 155 -4.99 6.72 13.07
C ALA A 155 -6.18 7.37 13.81
N ARG A 156 -5.92 8.18 14.85
CA ARG A 156 -6.98 8.93 15.55
C ARG A 156 -7.50 10.09 14.70
N ALA A 157 -6.61 10.83 14.03
CA ALA A 157 -6.99 11.92 13.14
C ALA A 157 -7.88 11.42 11.98
N GLY A 158 -7.47 10.36 11.29
CA GLY A 158 -8.28 9.78 10.23
C GLY A 158 -9.63 9.23 10.71
N ARG A 159 -9.73 8.73 11.95
CA ARG A 159 -11.03 8.36 12.54
C ARG A 159 -11.93 9.55 12.85
N ALA A 160 -11.35 10.68 13.27
CA ALA A 160 -12.12 11.89 13.53
C ALA A 160 -12.64 12.50 12.21
N GLU A 161 -11.86 12.40 11.13
CA GLU A 161 -12.22 12.86 9.78
C GLU A 161 -13.24 11.95 9.08
N ALA A 162 -13.35 10.68 9.50
CA ALA A 162 -14.12 9.64 8.81
C ALA A 162 -15.60 10.00 8.58
N GLY A 163 -16.22 10.81 9.44
CA GLY A 163 -17.62 11.23 9.26
C GLY A 163 -17.83 12.06 7.99
N ALA A 164 -17.01 13.11 7.80
CA ALA A 164 -17.08 13.96 6.60
C ALA A 164 -16.68 13.19 5.34
N VAL A 165 -15.66 12.33 5.45
CA VAL A 165 -15.24 11.45 4.34
C VAL A 165 -16.34 10.47 3.96
N ALA A 166 -17.10 9.94 4.92
CA ALA A 166 -18.19 9.01 4.65
C ALA A 166 -19.30 9.65 3.79
N GLU A 167 -19.62 10.93 4.03
CA GLU A 167 -20.57 11.69 3.20
C GLU A 167 -20.06 11.82 1.76
N GLN A 168 -18.81 12.27 1.57
CA GLN A 168 -18.18 12.37 0.25
C GLN A 168 -18.16 11.02 -0.49
N VAL A 169 -17.81 9.94 0.21
CA VAL A 169 -17.80 8.59 -0.38
C VAL A 169 -19.22 8.13 -0.72
N ALA A 170 -20.22 8.44 0.11
CA ALA A 170 -21.59 8.03 -0.11
C ALA A 170 -22.19 8.64 -1.40
N GLU A 171 -21.82 9.87 -1.76
CA GLU A 171 -22.22 10.51 -3.01
C GLU A 171 -21.80 9.71 -4.25
N VAL A 172 -20.58 9.17 -4.23
CA VAL A 172 -20.05 8.34 -5.32
C VAL A 172 -20.59 6.91 -5.24
N TRP A 173 -20.73 6.37 -4.04
CA TRP A 173 -21.04 4.95 -3.83
C TRP A 173 -22.52 4.61 -4.00
N SER A 174 -23.41 5.55 -3.63
CA SER A 174 -24.87 5.33 -3.62
C SER A 174 -25.57 5.92 -4.85
N GLY A 175 -24.94 6.84 -5.57
CA GLY A 175 -25.44 7.37 -6.83
C GLY A 175 -25.20 6.44 -8.00
#